data_AF-A0A7Y2XAG5-F1
#
_entry.id   AF-A0A7Y2XAG5-F1
#
_cell.length_a   1.000
_cell.length_b   1.000
_cell.length_c   1.000
_cell.angle_alpha   90.00
_cell.angle_beta   90.00
_cell.angle_gamma   90.00
#
_symmetry.space_group_name_H-M   'P 1'
#
loop_
_entity.id
_entity.type
_entity.pdbx_description
1 polymer ?
#
loop_
_entity_poly.entity_id
_entity_poly.type
_entity_poly.pdbx_seq_one_letter_code
_entity_poly.pdbx_strand_id
1 'polypeptide(L)'
;MIKREKDSKFVIYQVLYIFVITVLALKGADLDLRRVALEEETVDVSVKDSLAAILDSLYALGIDFSIKIDPKVLDENEEMRKQLAALNKKLDKVKDYVPPPEEEEPEIIVEEQTKLQLPISLKQTFIQYTWNTAKNSGTVPTTIYDPRDRSKPIVVIPPGQEKRFDLTDQTEVIIAFGSQEEKIRVGPNKPPEINIQRVTTKMNASDIYVRELQRITAFTVTILDSRPEQLKVSYSGPISVSGPQKDSDGNSVYNVSLRIAATENQFDDWVDKNEQLREADGRYKANFFFTVIDERTKDRVQVGDSFFFTEFSK
;
A
#
# COMPACT_ATOMS: atom_id res chain seq x y z
N MET A 1 6.05 -38.74 24.97
CA MET A 1 4.66 -39.03 24.55
C MET A 1 3.88 -37.72 24.58
N ILE A 2 3.85 -37.00 23.45
CA ILE A 2 3.28 -35.65 23.36
C ILE A 2 2.06 -35.72 22.45
N LYS A 3 0.89 -35.39 23.01
CA LYS A 3 -0.37 -35.26 22.29
C LYS A 3 -0.22 -34.16 21.25
N ARG A 4 -0.25 -34.53 19.96
CA ARG A 4 -0.52 -33.58 18.87
C ARG A 4 -1.98 -33.19 18.99
N GLU A 5 -2.26 -31.98 19.48
CA GLU A 5 -3.55 -31.33 19.27
C GLU A 5 -3.71 -31.13 17.76
N LYS A 6 -4.31 -32.13 17.10
CA LYS A 6 -4.77 -31.99 15.72
C LYS A 6 -5.83 -30.88 15.74
N ASP A 7 -5.55 -29.85 14.98
CA ASP A 7 -6.33 -28.62 14.79
C ASP A 7 -7.84 -28.86 14.85
N SER A 8 -8.39 -28.77 16.06
CA SER A 8 -9.79 -29.09 16.37
C SER A 8 -10.74 -28.22 15.55
N LYS A 9 -10.29 -27.01 15.20
CA LYS A 9 -11.03 -26.06 14.37
C LYS A 9 -11.24 -26.60 12.96
N PHE A 10 -10.23 -27.21 12.35
CA PHE A 10 -10.34 -27.80 11.02
C PHE A 10 -11.35 -28.97 10.98
N VAL A 11 -11.31 -29.83 12.01
CA VAL A 11 -12.27 -30.93 12.15
C VAL A 11 -13.69 -30.39 12.35
N ILE A 12 -13.85 -29.35 13.17
CA ILE A 12 -15.15 -28.70 13.39
C ILE A 12 -15.70 -28.12 12.08
N TYR A 13 -14.88 -27.43 11.28
CA TYR A 13 -15.34 -26.88 9.99
C TYR A 13 -15.72 -27.97 8.99
N GLN A 14 -14.96 -29.07 8.90
CA GLN A 14 -15.31 -30.20 8.02
C GLN A 14 -16.63 -30.87 8.43
N VAL A 15 -16.83 -31.08 9.74
CA VAL A 15 -18.07 -31.68 10.25
C VAL A 15 -19.26 -30.75 10.02
N LEU A 16 -19.09 -29.43 10.20
CA LEU A 16 -20.15 -28.45 9.99
C LEU A 16 -20.55 -28.36 8.51
N TYR A 17 -19.58 -28.44 7.60
CA TYR A 17 -19.84 -28.48 6.16
C TYR A 17 -20.65 -29.72 5.73
N ILE A 18 -20.27 -30.90 6.21
CA ILE A 18 -21.01 -32.15 5.95
C ILE A 18 -22.41 -32.09 6.57
N PHE A 19 -22.54 -31.49 7.76
CA PHE A 19 -23.84 -31.31 8.42
C PHE A 19 -24.78 -30.38 7.63
N VAL A 20 -24.28 -29.27 7.09
CA VAL A 20 -25.09 -28.36 6.26
C VAL A 20 -25.57 -29.04 4.98
N ILE A 21 -24.70 -29.81 4.31
CA ILE A 21 -25.07 -30.56 3.11
C ILE A 21 -26.13 -31.63 3.42
N THR A 22 -25.97 -32.37 4.52
CA THR A 22 -26.94 -33.40 4.92
C THR A 22 -28.27 -32.80 5.34
N VAL A 23 -28.29 -31.65 6.01
CA VAL A 23 -29.53 -30.92 6.34
C VAL A 23 -30.23 -30.38 5.08
N LEU A 24 -29.48 -29.87 4.11
CA LEU A 24 -30.02 -29.47 2.81
C LEU A 24 -30.64 -30.65 2.05
N ALA A 25 -29.96 -31.80 2.06
CA ALA A 25 -30.47 -33.04 1.46
C ALA A 25 -31.71 -33.58 2.20
N LEU A 26 -31.72 -33.57 3.55
CA LEU A 26 -32.85 -34.02 4.38
C LEU A 26 -34.07 -33.12 4.27
N LYS A 27 -33.88 -31.81 4.02
CA LYS A 27 -34.98 -30.86 3.76
C LYS A 27 -35.60 -31.02 2.36
N GLY A 28 -35.12 -31.96 1.54
CA GLY A 28 -35.68 -32.23 0.22
C GLY A 28 -35.43 -31.10 -0.78
N ALA A 29 -34.37 -30.30 -0.58
CA ALA A 29 -33.91 -29.37 -1.60
C ALA A 29 -33.21 -30.18 -2.70
N ASP A 30 -33.92 -30.39 -3.81
CA ASP A 30 -33.39 -31.00 -5.03
C ASP A 30 -32.29 -30.08 -5.59
N LEU A 31 -31.03 -30.45 -5.33
CA LEU A 31 -29.88 -29.62 -5.66
C LEU A 31 -29.35 -30.08 -7.02
N ASP A 32 -30.00 -29.59 -8.08
CA ASP A 32 -29.62 -29.90 -9.46
C ASP A 32 -28.35 -29.15 -9.87
N LEU A 33 -27.21 -29.81 -9.68
CA LEU A 33 -25.88 -29.30 -10.06
C LEU A 33 -25.67 -29.20 -11.59
N ARG A 34 -26.67 -29.52 -12.42
CA ARG A 34 -26.61 -29.39 -13.88
C ARG A 34 -26.96 -28.00 -14.41
N ARG A 35 -27.44 -27.10 -13.56
CA ARG A 35 -27.87 -25.74 -13.95
C ARG A 35 -26.78 -24.66 -13.79
N VAL A 36 -25.51 -25.07 -13.89
CA VAL A 36 -24.39 -24.15 -14.09
C VAL A 36 -24.09 -24.14 -15.58
N ALA A 37 -24.48 -23.04 -16.23
CA ALA A 37 -24.39 -22.72 -17.66
C ALA A 37 -25.48 -23.34 -18.56
N LEU A 38 -26.38 -22.49 -19.04
CA LEU A 38 -26.65 -22.28 -20.46
C LEU A 38 -27.27 -20.88 -20.61
N GLU A 39 -26.65 -20.09 -21.48
CA GLU A 39 -27.07 -18.76 -21.92
C GLU A 39 -28.47 -18.82 -22.54
N GLU A 40 -29.42 -18.04 -22.05
CA GLU A 40 -30.57 -17.53 -22.84
C GLU A 40 -31.36 -16.52 -22.00
N GLU A 41 -30.79 -15.32 -21.84
CA GLU A 41 -31.55 -14.07 -21.79
C GLU A 41 -30.59 -12.92 -22.18
N THR A 42 -30.00 -13.04 -23.37
CA THR A 42 -29.19 -11.98 -23.98
C THR A 42 -30.14 -10.90 -24.48
N VAL A 43 -30.29 -9.83 -23.70
CA VAL A 43 -30.78 -8.54 -24.21
C VAL A 43 -29.75 -8.05 -25.23
N ASP A 44 -30.19 -7.76 -26.46
CA ASP A 44 -29.35 -7.28 -27.56
C ASP A 44 -28.40 -6.17 -27.13
N VAL A 45 -27.09 -6.41 -27.27
CA VAL A 45 -25.99 -5.53 -26.85
C VAL A 45 -26.11 -4.11 -27.42
N SER A 46 -26.71 -3.97 -28.60
CA SER A 46 -26.98 -2.69 -29.27
C SER A 46 -27.87 -1.72 -28.47
N VAL A 47 -28.86 -2.24 -27.75
CA VAL A 47 -29.83 -1.41 -27.00
C VAL A 47 -29.21 -0.88 -25.71
N LYS A 48 -28.30 -1.67 -25.11
CA LYS A 48 -27.60 -1.32 -23.88
C LYS A 48 -26.61 -0.17 -24.10
N ASP A 49 -25.90 -0.17 -25.24
CA ASP A 49 -24.96 0.88 -25.61
C ASP A 49 -25.67 2.20 -25.96
N SER A 50 -26.84 2.14 -26.61
CA SER A 50 -27.62 3.35 -26.90
C SER A 50 -28.19 4.01 -25.64
N LEU A 51 -28.70 3.22 -24.69
CA LEU A 51 -29.20 3.75 -23.42
C LEU A 51 -28.07 4.27 -22.53
N ALA A 52 -26.92 3.59 -22.52
CA ALA A 52 -25.75 4.05 -21.78
C ALA A 52 -25.18 5.36 -22.35
N ALA A 53 -25.08 5.49 -23.67
CA ALA A 53 -24.60 6.71 -24.32
C ALA A 53 -25.54 7.91 -24.08
N ILE A 54 -26.86 7.68 -24.07
CA ILE A 54 -27.83 8.73 -23.72
C ILE A 54 -27.73 9.09 -22.23
N LEU A 55 -27.58 8.12 -21.33
CA LEU A 55 -27.39 8.36 -19.90
C LEU A 55 -26.12 9.18 -19.63
N ASP A 56 -25.00 8.81 -20.25
CA ASP A 56 -23.72 9.51 -20.11
C ASP A 56 -23.78 10.93 -20.66
N SER A 57 -24.52 11.16 -21.76
CA SER A 57 -24.76 12.52 -22.28
C SER A 57 -25.59 13.37 -21.31
N LEU A 58 -26.55 12.77 -20.61
CA LEU A 58 -27.42 13.46 -19.65
C LEU A 58 -26.72 13.73 -18.31
N TYR A 59 -25.85 12.82 -17.85
CA TYR A 59 -24.99 13.06 -16.69
C TYR A 59 -23.93 14.13 -16.97
N ALA A 60 -23.38 14.19 -18.18
CA ALA A 60 -22.43 15.23 -18.59
C ALA A 60 -23.07 16.63 -18.65
N LEU A 61 -24.40 16.71 -18.78
CA LEU A 61 -25.19 17.94 -18.71
C LEU A 61 -25.57 18.34 -17.26
N GLY A 62 -25.13 17.58 -16.24
CA GLY A 62 -25.29 17.94 -14.83
C GLY A 62 -26.70 17.76 -14.26
N ILE A 63 -27.55 16.96 -14.91
CA ILE A 63 -28.92 16.70 -14.45
C ILE A 63 -28.94 15.37 -13.68
N ASP A 64 -29.07 15.45 -12.35
CA ASP A 64 -29.13 14.28 -11.47
C ASP A 64 -30.56 13.68 -11.50
N PHE A 65 -30.74 12.50 -12.11
CA PHE A 65 -32.03 11.83 -12.13
C PHE A 65 -32.09 10.72 -11.07
N SER A 66 -32.86 10.93 -10.00
CA SER A 66 -33.24 9.85 -9.09
C SER A 66 -34.45 9.08 -9.63
N ILE A 67 -34.23 8.17 -10.59
CA ILE A 67 -35.32 7.30 -11.07
C ILE A 67 -35.46 6.12 -10.10
N LYS A 68 -36.44 6.20 -9.20
CA LYS A 68 -36.91 5.03 -8.44
C LYS A 68 -37.92 4.28 -9.31
N ILE A 69 -37.50 3.16 -9.88
CA ILE A 69 -38.40 2.27 -10.63
C ILE A 69 -39.08 1.34 -9.62
N ASP A 70 -40.36 1.61 -9.33
CA ASP A 70 -41.20 0.70 -8.54
C ASP A 70 -41.65 -0.47 -9.46
N PRO A 71 -41.30 -1.73 -9.18
CA PRO A 71 -41.50 -2.86 -10.11
C PRO A 71 -42.94 -3.37 -10.15
N LYS A 72 -43.92 -2.56 -9.75
CA LYS A 72 -45.32 -2.94 -9.60
C LYS A 72 -46.25 -1.93 -10.26
N VAL A 73 -46.11 -1.75 -11.56
CA VAL A 73 -47.13 -1.07 -12.37
C VAL A 73 -47.42 -1.96 -13.58
N LEU A 74 -48.57 -2.61 -13.56
CA LEU A 74 -49.03 -3.56 -14.57
C LEU A 74 -49.83 -2.89 -15.70
N ASP A 75 -49.99 -1.56 -15.70
CA ASP A 75 -50.77 -0.84 -16.70
C ASP A 75 -50.01 0.39 -17.26
N GLU A 76 -50.02 0.53 -18.59
CA GLU A 76 -49.51 1.70 -19.30
C GLU A 76 -50.22 2.98 -18.84
N ASN A 77 -49.46 3.89 -18.24
CA ASN A 77 -50.02 5.15 -17.74
C ASN A 77 -50.24 6.14 -18.90
N GLU A 78 -51.43 6.12 -19.50
CA GLU A 78 -51.80 6.93 -20.67
C GLU A 78 -51.55 8.44 -20.52
N GLU A 79 -51.57 8.95 -19.29
CA GLU A 79 -51.29 10.36 -18.99
C GLU A 79 -49.84 10.75 -19.30
N MET A 80 -48.86 9.91 -18.96
CA MET A 80 -47.45 10.18 -19.27
C MET A 80 -47.19 10.22 -20.77
N ARG A 81 -47.88 9.37 -21.54
CA ARG A 81 -47.75 9.37 -23.00
C ARG A 81 -48.32 10.65 -23.62
N LYS A 82 -49.43 11.18 -23.09
CA LYS A 82 -49.99 12.47 -23.52
C LYS A 82 -49.08 13.64 -23.15
N GLN A 83 -48.44 13.59 -21.97
CA GLN A 83 -47.49 14.62 -21.54
C GLN A 83 -46.21 14.63 -22.40
N LEU A 84 -45.67 13.46 -22.74
CA LEU A 84 -44.52 13.34 -23.65
C LEU A 84 -44.85 13.83 -25.06
N ALA A 85 -46.04 13.52 -25.59
CA ALA A 85 -46.49 14.03 -26.88
C ALA A 85 -46.67 15.56 -26.88
N ALA A 86 -47.16 16.14 -25.78
CA ALA A 86 -47.28 17.58 -25.63
C ALA A 86 -45.91 18.30 -25.52
N LEU A 87 -44.92 17.65 -24.87
CA LEU A 87 -43.56 18.14 -24.76
C LEU A 87 -42.83 18.12 -26.11
N ASN A 88 -42.93 17.03 -26.88
CA ASN A 88 -42.36 16.96 -28.23
C ASN A 88 -42.96 18.04 -29.16
N LYS A 89 -44.27 18.28 -29.05
CA LYS A 89 -44.95 19.34 -29.83
C LYS A 89 -44.54 20.77 -29.42
N LYS A 90 -44.05 20.96 -28.19
CA LYS A 90 -43.43 22.22 -27.75
C LYS A 90 -41.99 22.34 -28.23
N LEU A 91 -41.23 21.24 -28.25
CA LEU A 91 -39.84 21.22 -28.70
C LEU A 91 -39.72 21.51 -30.21
N ASP A 92 -40.64 21.00 -31.02
CA ASP A 92 -40.68 21.30 -32.46
C ASP A 92 -40.96 22.79 -32.75
N LYS A 93 -41.62 23.52 -31.84
CA LYS A 93 -41.85 24.97 -31.97
C LYS A 93 -40.62 25.82 -31.63
N VAL A 94 -39.61 25.25 -30.97
CA VAL A 94 -38.39 25.95 -30.55
C VAL A 94 -37.25 25.73 -31.55
N LYS A 95 -37.32 24.69 -32.39
CA LYS A 95 -36.31 24.41 -33.43
C LYS A 95 -36.23 25.48 -34.54
N ASP A 96 -37.28 26.27 -34.74
CA ASP A 96 -37.33 27.32 -35.77
C ASP A 96 -37.09 28.74 -35.21
N TYR A 97 -36.66 28.89 -33.95
CA TYR A 97 -36.33 30.20 -33.39
C TYR A 97 -34.88 30.58 -33.71
N VAL A 98 -34.69 31.45 -34.70
CA VAL A 98 -33.41 32.13 -34.96
C VAL A 98 -33.40 33.43 -34.14
N PRO A 99 -32.46 33.63 -33.20
CA PRO A 99 -32.38 34.87 -32.45
C PRO A 99 -31.96 36.03 -33.38
N PRO A 100 -32.46 37.27 -33.17
CA PRO A 100 -31.94 38.45 -33.85
C PRO A 100 -30.49 38.72 -33.41
N PRO A 101 -29.64 39.31 -34.27
CA PRO A 101 -28.27 39.65 -33.92
C PRO A 101 -28.25 40.67 -32.77
N GLU A 102 -27.52 40.34 -31.70
CA GLU A 102 -27.26 41.23 -30.58
C GLU A 102 -26.29 42.34 -31.01
N GLU A 103 -26.61 43.59 -30.64
CA GLU A 103 -25.71 44.72 -30.76
C GLU A 103 -24.52 44.53 -29.79
N GLU A 104 -23.29 44.58 -30.32
CA GLU A 104 -22.06 44.46 -29.54
C GLU A 104 -21.91 45.64 -28.55
N GLU A 105 -22.17 45.39 -27.27
CA GLU A 105 -21.62 46.22 -26.19
C GLU A 105 -20.12 45.90 -26.04
N PRO A 106 -19.24 46.89 -25.87
CA PRO A 106 -17.80 46.65 -25.77
C PRO A 106 -17.47 45.84 -24.50
N GLU A 107 -16.92 44.65 -24.71
CA GLU A 107 -16.38 43.78 -23.66
C GLU A 107 -15.29 44.50 -22.86
N ILE A 108 -15.60 44.81 -21.59
CA ILE A 108 -14.57 45.05 -20.59
C ILE A 108 -13.93 43.68 -20.33
N ILE A 109 -12.73 43.47 -20.87
CA ILE A 109 -11.88 42.32 -20.56
C ILE A 109 -11.50 42.42 -19.08
N VAL A 110 -12.34 41.86 -18.20
CA VAL A 110 -11.90 41.43 -16.88
C VAL A 110 -11.17 40.13 -17.15
N GLU A 111 -9.84 40.14 -17.06
CA GLU A 111 -9.05 38.90 -17.05
C GLU A 111 -9.60 38.00 -15.94
N GLU A 112 -10.43 37.02 -16.29
CA GLU A 112 -10.69 35.89 -15.42
C GLU A 112 -9.33 35.26 -15.16
N GLN A 113 -8.79 35.48 -13.96
CA GLN A 113 -7.66 34.74 -13.46
C GLN A 113 -8.06 33.27 -13.46
N THR A 114 -7.74 32.59 -14.56
CA THR A 114 -7.93 31.16 -14.73
C THR A 114 -7.12 30.53 -13.61
N LYS A 115 -7.80 30.04 -12.57
CA LYS A 115 -7.12 29.44 -11.42
C LYS A 115 -6.35 28.24 -11.94
N LEU A 116 -5.04 28.40 -12.03
CA LEU A 116 -4.14 27.32 -12.43
C LEU A 116 -4.39 26.14 -11.47
N GLN A 117 -4.60 24.96 -12.03
CA GLN A 117 -4.74 23.76 -11.21
C GLN A 117 -3.40 23.47 -10.55
N LEU A 118 -3.45 22.95 -9.32
CA LEU A 118 -2.28 22.55 -8.56
C LEU A 118 -1.39 21.62 -9.39
N PRO A 119 -0.14 22.02 -9.68
CA PRO A 119 0.77 21.23 -10.51
C PRO A 119 1.29 19.98 -9.80
N ILE A 120 1.18 19.94 -8.47
CA ILE A 120 1.55 18.80 -7.64
C ILE A 120 0.25 18.15 -7.16
N SER A 121 0.14 16.84 -7.37
CA SER A 121 -1.03 16.09 -6.92
C SER A 121 -1.18 16.21 -5.41
N LEU A 122 -2.36 16.63 -4.92
CA LEU A 122 -2.75 16.65 -3.49
C LEU A 122 -2.56 15.31 -2.78
N LYS A 123 -2.37 14.21 -3.51
CA LYS A 123 -2.06 12.88 -2.96
C LYS A 123 -0.60 12.70 -2.56
N GLN A 124 0.31 13.58 -2.99
CA GLN A 124 1.72 13.53 -2.58
C GLN A 124 1.87 14.09 -1.16
N THR A 125 1.91 13.20 -0.17
CA THR A 125 2.29 13.54 1.20
C THR A 125 3.79 13.57 1.35
N PHE A 126 4.34 14.72 1.73
CA PHE A 126 5.75 14.83 2.10
C PHE A 126 5.97 14.32 3.52
N ILE A 127 7.18 13.88 3.83
CA ILE A 127 7.55 13.33 5.13
C ILE A 127 8.78 14.10 5.66
N GLN A 128 8.79 14.36 6.97
CA GLN A 128 9.90 15.02 7.66
C GLN A 128 11.16 14.17 7.67
N TYR A 129 12.32 14.82 7.75
CA TYR A 129 13.64 14.19 7.85
C TYR A 129 13.98 13.15 6.76
N THR A 130 13.24 13.11 5.64
CA THR A 130 13.46 12.17 4.53
C THR A 130 13.57 12.86 3.17
N TRP A 131 14.07 12.11 2.19
CA TRP A 131 14.04 12.53 0.80
C TRP A 131 12.63 12.42 0.25
N ASN A 132 12.14 13.55 -0.23
CA ASN A 132 10.84 13.64 -0.87
C ASN A 132 11.04 13.83 -2.37
N THR A 133 10.11 13.31 -3.15
CA THR A 133 10.09 13.49 -4.60
C THR A 133 8.77 14.11 -4.99
N ALA A 134 8.82 15.18 -5.78
CA ALA A 134 7.63 15.83 -6.32
C ALA A 134 7.75 15.93 -7.84
N LYS A 135 6.63 15.64 -8.50
CA LYS A 135 6.50 15.72 -9.95
C LYS A 135 5.57 16.88 -10.29
N ASN A 136 6.06 17.78 -11.12
CA ASN A 136 5.27 18.90 -11.62
C ASN A 136 4.56 18.47 -12.91
N SER A 137 3.25 18.24 -12.83
CA SER A 137 2.40 17.95 -14.00
C SER A 137 1.80 19.22 -14.65
N GLY A 138 2.08 20.40 -14.10
CA GLY A 138 1.62 21.67 -14.64
C GLY A 138 2.51 22.22 -15.76
N THR A 139 2.07 23.33 -16.31
CA THR A 139 2.73 24.07 -17.41
C THR A 139 3.69 25.16 -16.92
N VAL A 140 3.65 25.49 -15.62
CA VAL A 140 4.49 26.50 -14.98
C VAL A 140 5.47 25.86 -13.99
N PRO A 141 6.67 26.43 -13.78
CA PRO A 141 7.61 25.93 -12.78
C PRO A 141 7.00 26.05 -11.38
N THR A 142 7.24 25.03 -10.56
CA THR A 142 6.74 24.96 -9.19
C THR A 142 7.91 25.07 -8.23
N THR A 143 7.80 25.98 -7.27
CA THR A 143 8.85 26.23 -6.27
C THR A 143 8.36 25.89 -4.89
N ILE A 144 9.15 25.13 -4.13
CA ILE A 144 8.83 24.74 -2.75
C ILE A 144 9.68 25.58 -1.81
N TYR A 145 9.04 26.23 -0.86
CA TYR A 145 9.64 27.08 0.17
C TYR A 145 9.39 26.55 1.57
N ASP A 146 10.31 26.88 2.48
CA ASP A 146 10.07 26.77 3.91
C ASP A 146 9.17 27.94 4.36
N PRO A 147 8.09 27.70 5.12
CA PRO A 147 7.29 28.79 5.69
C PRO A 147 8.09 29.77 6.55
N ARG A 148 9.20 29.32 7.16
CA ARG A 148 10.07 30.12 8.04
C ARG A 148 11.08 30.98 7.27
N ASP A 149 11.54 30.52 6.11
CA ASP A 149 12.50 31.24 5.27
C ASP A 149 12.07 31.19 3.80
N ARG A 150 11.45 32.28 3.34
CA ARG A 150 11.04 32.47 1.94
C ARG A 150 12.16 33.01 1.05
N SER A 151 13.32 33.36 1.61
CA SER A 151 14.40 33.97 0.83
C SER A 151 15.11 32.98 -0.09
N LYS A 152 15.08 31.69 0.27
CA LYS A 152 15.70 30.61 -0.50
C LYS A 152 14.71 29.48 -0.75
N PRO A 153 14.48 29.08 -2.00
CA PRO A 153 13.66 27.92 -2.29
C PRO A 153 14.38 26.63 -1.87
N ILE A 154 13.63 25.68 -1.31
CA ILE A 154 14.10 24.32 -1.02
C ILE A 154 14.38 23.60 -2.34
N VAL A 155 13.45 23.70 -3.29
CA VAL A 155 13.59 23.13 -4.63
C VAL A 155 12.74 23.88 -5.64
N VAL A 156 13.26 23.98 -6.88
CA VAL A 156 12.53 24.49 -8.04
C VAL A 156 12.37 23.35 -9.04
N ILE A 157 11.12 23.00 -9.35
CA ILE A 157 10.72 21.87 -10.19
C ILE A 157 10.17 22.40 -11.52
N PRO A 158 10.90 22.24 -12.64
CA PRO A 158 10.43 22.68 -13.94
C PRO A 158 9.14 21.97 -14.39
N PRO A 159 8.38 22.53 -15.34
CA PRO A 159 7.20 21.90 -15.92
C PRO A 159 7.51 20.49 -16.46
N GLY A 160 6.65 19.52 -16.17
CA GLY A 160 6.79 18.14 -16.63
C GLY A 160 7.91 17.32 -15.99
N GLN A 161 8.71 17.91 -15.09
CA GLN A 161 9.84 17.24 -14.46
C GLN A 161 9.54 16.76 -13.04
N GLU A 162 10.34 15.81 -12.60
CA GLU A 162 10.35 15.28 -11.24
C GLU A 162 11.70 15.61 -10.58
N LYS A 163 11.66 16.08 -9.34
CA LYS A 163 12.87 16.34 -8.57
C LYS A 163 12.77 15.78 -7.15
N ARG A 164 13.90 15.30 -6.68
CA ARG A 164 14.13 14.85 -5.30
C ARG A 164 14.73 16.00 -4.48
N PHE A 165 14.25 16.17 -3.25
CA PHE A 165 14.67 17.23 -2.34
C PHE A 165 14.63 16.76 -0.87
N ASP A 166 15.41 17.43 -0.03
CA ASP A 166 15.53 17.14 1.41
C ASP A 166 14.53 17.98 2.19
N LEU A 167 13.71 17.33 3.02
CA LEU A 167 13.01 18.00 4.11
C LEU A 167 13.62 17.61 5.46
N THR A 168 13.70 18.59 6.34
CA THR A 168 14.23 18.50 7.70
C THR A 168 13.08 18.54 8.71
N ASP A 169 13.00 19.59 9.53
CA ASP A 169 12.02 19.75 10.62
C ASP A 169 10.73 20.50 10.20
N GLN A 170 10.55 20.76 8.90
CA GLN A 170 9.38 21.47 8.39
C GLN A 170 8.10 20.65 8.62
N THR A 171 7.11 21.22 9.29
CA THR A 171 5.76 20.61 9.44
C THR A 171 4.85 20.94 8.28
N GLU A 172 5.15 22.00 7.54
CA GLU A 172 4.42 22.47 6.36
C GLU A 172 5.41 23.02 5.35
N VAL A 173 5.08 22.95 4.07
CA VAL A 173 5.83 23.58 2.98
C VAL A 173 4.90 24.43 2.13
N ILE A 174 5.42 25.51 1.58
CA ILE A 174 4.68 26.40 0.68
C ILE A 174 5.07 26.06 -0.75
N ILE A 175 4.09 25.78 -1.57
CA ILE A 175 4.24 25.48 -2.99
C ILE A 175 3.76 26.70 -3.76
N ALA A 176 4.69 27.42 -4.38
CA ALA A 176 4.41 28.55 -5.24
C ALA A 176 4.46 28.12 -6.72
N PHE A 177 3.43 28.45 -7.48
CA PHE A 177 3.33 28.16 -8.91
C PHE A 177 2.56 29.29 -9.61
N GLY A 178 3.20 29.92 -10.60
CA GLY A 178 2.65 31.13 -11.23
C GLY A 178 2.46 32.25 -10.20
N SER A 179 1.22 32.73 -10.05
CA SER A 179 0.81 33.74 -9.05
C SER A 179 0.16 33.14 -7.80
N GLN A 180 0.09 31.80 -7.69
CA GLN A 180 -0.61 31.12 -6.61
C GLN A 180 0.38 30.46 -5.64
N GLU A 181 -0.02 30.41 -4.37
CA GLU A 181 0.70 29.71 -3.30
C GLU A 181 -0.26 28.76 -2.58
N GLU A 182 0.19 27.55 -2.30
CA GLU A 182 -0.54 26.58 -1.49
C GLU A 182 0.33 26.00 -0.37
N LYS A 183 -0.28 25.72 0.78
CA LYS A 183 0.41 25.09 1.91
C LYS A 183 0.10 23.60 1.95
N ILE A 184 1.14 22.77 1.85
CA ILE A 184 1.03 21.32 2.04
C ILE A 184 1.59 20.94 3.39
N ARG A 185 0.83 20.16 4.15
CA ARG A 185 1.30 19.57 5.42
C ARG A 185 2.29 18.45 5.15
N VAL A 186 3.38 18.47 5.91
CA VAL A 186 4.40 17.42 5.91
C VAL A 186 4.05 16.44 7.04
N GLY A 187 3.95 15.17 6.70
CA GLY A 187 3.76 14.09 7.66
C GLY A 187 4.98 13.89 8.55
N PRO A 188 4.80 13.33 9.76
CA PRO A 188 5.90 13.05 10.66
C PRO A 188 6.87 12.02 10.06
N ASN A 189 8.12 12.03 10.55
CA ASN A 189 9.11 11.03 10.17
C ASN A 189 8.57 9.61 10.41
N LYS A 190 9.01 8.68 9.57
CA LYS A 190 8.74 7.25 9.77
C LYS A 190 9.95 6.61 10.43
N PRO A 191 9.77 5.76 11.45
CA PRO A 191 10.89 5.04 12.04
C PRO A 191 11.54 4.11 11.01
N PRO A 192 12.85 3.86 11.12
CA PRO A 192 13.56 2.95 10.22
C PRO A 192 13.01 1.53 10.34
N GLU A 193 12.97 0.78 9.23
CA GLU A 193 12.46 -0.58 9.21
C GLU A 193 13.60 -1.59 9.08
N ILE A 194 13.55 -2.66 9.88
CA ILE A 194 14.53 -3.76 9.86
C ILE A 194 13.82 -5.01 9.39
N ASN A 195 14.21 -5.51 8.23
CA ASN A 195 13.74 -6.79 7.71
C ASN A 195 14.80 -7.87 7.93
N ILE A 196 14.45 -8.92 8.68
CA ILE A 196 15.32 -10.08 8.92
C ILE A 196 14.77 -11.25 8.11
N GLN A 197 15.55 -11.72 7.15
CA GLN A 197 15.21 -12.88 6.34
C GLN A 197 16.14 -14.04 6.66
N ARG A 198 15.56 -15.20 6.97
CA ARG A 198 16.31 -16.46 7.05
C ARG A 198 16.63 -16.96 5.65
N VAL A 199 17.92 -17.13 5.35
CA VAL A 199 18.43 -17.53 4.02
C VAL A 199 19.03 -18.94 3.98
N THR A 200 18.94 -19.68 5.08
CA THR A 200 19.39 -21.08 5.16
C THR A 200 18.25 -22.06 5.44
N THR A 201 18.34 -23.25 4.86
CA THR A 201 17.48 -24.40 5.16
C THR A 201 18.05 -25.30 6.25
N LYS A 202 19.33 -25.11 6.62
CA LYS A 202 20.03 -25.95 7.61
C LYS A 202 19.38 -25.93 8.99
N MET A 203 18.75 -24.82 9.36
CA MET A 203 18.04 -24.69 10.63
C MET A 203 16.66 -25.38 10.67
N ASN A 204 16.21 -25.99 9.57
CA ASN A 204 14.96 -26.77 9.53
C ASN A 204 15.18 -28.27 9.80
N ALA A 205 16.44 -28.73 9.84
CA ALA A 205 16.78 -30.12 10.12
C ALA A 205 16.68 -30.45 11.61
N SER A 206 16.63 -31.74 11.98
CA SER A 206 16.83 -32.18 13.36
C SER A 206 18.28 -32.02 13.81
N ASP A 207 19.21 -32.22 12.87
CA ASP A 207 20.64 -32.30 13.13
C ASP A 207 21.28 -30.99 12.69
N ILE A 208 21.29 -30.01 13.59
CA ILE A 208 21.76 -28.65 13.29
C ILE A 208 23.04 -28.40 14.07
N TYR A 209 24.18 -28.57 13.39
CA TYR A 209 25.48 -28.43 14.04
C TYR A 209 25.98 -26.98 14.05
N VAL A 210 26.53 -26.57 15.19
CA VAL A 210 27.10 -25.24 15.39
C VAL A 210 28.15 -24.93 14.34
N ARG A 211 29.10 -25.86 14.11
CA ARG A 211 30.18 -25.68 13.14
C ARG A 211 29.69 -25.39 11.73
N GLU A 212 28.53 -25.94 11.34
CA GLU A 212 27.91 -25.61 10.05
C GLU A 212 27.33 -24.20 10.04
N LEU A 213 26.55 -23.83 11.06
CA LEU A 213 25.93 -22.51 11.17
C LEU A 213 26.95 -21.36 11.30
N GLN A 214 28.12 -21.61 11.87
CA GLN A 214 29.20 -20.62 11.96
C GLN A 214 29.90 -20.37 10.61
N ARG A 215 29.75 -21.28 9.63
CA ARG A 215 30.41 -21.19 8.31
C ARG A 215 29.52 -20.63 7.21
N ILE A 216 28.22 -20.57 7.44
CA ILE A 216 27.24 -20.11 6.45
C ILE A 216 26.60 -18.80 6.89
N THR A 217 26.11 -18.03 5.92
CA THR A 217 25.14 -16.98 6.21
C THR A 217 23.79 -17.63 6.49
N ALA A 218 23.26 -17.42 7.68
CA ALA A 218 21.97 -17.97 8.09
C ALA A 218 20.83 -16.97 7.94
N PHE A 219 21.13 -15.69 8.18
CA PHE A 219 20.19 -14.59 8.01
C PHE A 219 20.79 -13.46 7.18
N THR A 220 19.94 -12.80 6.42
CA THR A 220 20.21 -11.52 5.77
C THR A 220 19.32 -10.48 6.43
N VAL A 221 19.93 -9.41 6.93
CA VAL A 221 19.27 -8.29 7.60
C VAL A 221 19.35 -7.08 6.70
N THR A 222 18.21 -6.59 6.24
CA THR A 222 18.10 -5.39 5.40
C THR A 222 17.50 -4.26 6.21
N ILE A 223 18.21 -3.15 6.27
CA ILE A 223 17.73 -1.91 6.90
C ILE A 223 17.14 -1.05 5.80
N LEU A 224 15.82 -0.95 5.81
CA LEU A 224 15.04 -0.17 4.86
C LEU A 224 14.93 1.26 5.39
N ASP A 225 15.63 2.17 4.73
CA ASP A 225 15.49 3.60 5.00
C ASP A 225 15.87 4.44 3.78
N SER A 226 15.11 5.50 3.58
CA SER A 226 15.37 6.56 2.62
C SER A 226 16.72 7.30 2.81
N ARG A 227 17.29 7.28 4.02
CA ARG A 227 18.53 7.96 4.45
C ARG A 227 19.42 7.03 5.26
N PRO A 228 20.00 6.01 4.62
CA PRO A 228 20.79 4.99 5.32
C PRO A 228 22.09 5.54 5.95
N GLU A 229 22.55 6.72 5.53
CA GLU A 229 23.76 7.37 6.09
C GLU A 229 23.54 8.03 7.45
N GLN A 230 22.28 8.26 7.85
CA GLN A 230 21.93 8.89 9.13
C GLN A 230 21.61 7.87 10.23
N LEU A 231 21.73 6.58 9.90
CA LEU A 231 21.37 5.48 10.78
C LEU A 231 22.60 4.91 11.48
N LYS A 232 22.54 4.88 12.81
CA LYS A 232 23.49 4.15 13.63
C LYS A 232 22.98 2.74 13.88
N VAL A 233 23.68 1.78 13.31
CA VAL A 233 23.36 0.35 13.43
C VAL A 233 24.24 -0.30 14.48
N SER A 234 23.63 -1.04 15.38
CA SER A 234 24.31 -1.87 16.37
C SER A 234 23.65 -3.24 16.44
N TYR A 235 24.41 -4.25 16.85
CA TYR A 235 23.92 -5.61 16.94
C TYR A 235 24.44 -6.30 18.20
N SER A 236 23.70 -7.28 18.68
CA SER A 236 23.99 -8.03 19.89
C SER A 236 23.57 -9.49 19.77
N GLY A 237 24.13 -10.34 20.61
CA GLY A 237 23.98 -11.80 20.55
C GLY A 237 25.23 -12.49 20.02
N PRO A 238 25.27 -13.83 20.05
CA PRO A 238 26.44 -14.59 19.66
C PRO A 238 26.48 -14.78 18.13
N ILE A 239 26.70 -13.67 17.43
CA ILE A 239 26.66 -13.61 15.97
C ILE A 239 27.97 -13.03 15.42
N SER A 240 28.27 -13.40 14.18
CA SER A 240 29.22 -12.70 13.34
C SER A 240 28.46 -12.03 12.21
N VAL A 241 28.74 -10.75 11.98
CA VAL A 241 28.06 -9.94 10.97
C VAL A 241 29.09 -9.54 9.91
N SER A 242 28.75 -9.72 8.64
CA SER A 242 29.51 -9.20 7.51
C SER A 242 28.68 -8.19 6.71
N GLY A 243 29.32 -7.11 6.25
CA GLY A 243 28.65 -5.95 5.63
C GLY A 243 28.98 -4.63 6.34
N PRO A 244 28.28 -3.52 6.03
CA PRO A 244 27.12 -3.45 5.14
C PRO A 244 27.49 -3.52 3.65
N GLN A 245 26.68 -4.24 2.88
CA GLN A 245 26.63 -4.12 1.41
C GLN A 245 25.41 -3.30 1.02
N LYS A 246 25.50 -2.56 -0.10
CA LYS A 246 24.37 -1.81 -0.64
C LYS A 246 23.61 -2.68 -1.63
N ASP A 247 22.29 -2.77 -1.49
CA ASP A 247 21.43 -3.38 -2.50
C ASP A 247 21.18 -2.39 -3.68
N SER A 248 20.37 -2.82 -4.65
CA SER A 248 20.00 -1.99 -5.82
C SER A 248 19.26 -0.71 -5.44
N ASP A 249 18.59 -0.71 -4.29
CA ASP A 249 17.77 0.39 -3.79
C ASP A 249 18.57 1.31 -2.84
N GLY A 250 19.83 0.97 -2.56
CA GLY A 250 20.74 1.71 -1.68
C GLY A 250 20.59 1.39 -0.18
N ASN A 251 19.77 0.41 0.17
CA ASN A 251 19.58 -0.06 1.54
C ASN A 251 20.85 -0.76 2.05
N SER A 252 21.03 -0.77 3.37
CA SER A 252 22.17 -1.44 4.00
C SER A 252 21.81 -2.88 4.33
N VAL A 253 22.54 -3.83 3.74
CA VAL A 253 22.35 -5.28 3.90
C VAL A 253 23.50 -5.88 4.69
N TYR A 254 23.16 -6.67 5.71
CA TYR A 254 24.08 -7.37 6.58
C TYR A 254 23.83 -8.87 6.51
N ASN A 255 24.92 -9.63 6.43
CA ASN A 255 24.87 -11.10 6.44
C ASN A 255 25.29 -11.59 7.84
N VAL A 256 24.45 -12.43 8.44
CA VAL A 256 24.58 -12.87 9.82
C VAL A 256 24.82 -14.37 9.88
N SER A 257 25.88 -14.76 10.58
CA SER A 257 26.20 -16.14 10.93
C SER A 257 26.29 -16.30 12.44
N LEU A 258 26.18 -17.54 12.92
CA LEU A 258 26.33 -17.85 14.34
C LEU A 258 27.80 -17.70 14.76
N ARG A 259 28.06 -17.30 16.01
CA ARG A 259 29.39 -17.29 16.63
C ARG A 259 29.28 -17.49 18.14
N ILE A 260 29.29 -18.74 18.58
CA ILE A 260 29.20 -19.10 20.01
C ILE A 260 30.50 -19.71 20.55
N ALA A 261 31.18 -20.58 19.80
CA ALA A 261 32.36 -21.32 20.25
C ALA A 261 33.27 -21.68 19.08
N ALA A 262 34.59 -21.58 19.26
CA ALA A 262 35.54 -21.90 18.19
C ALA A 262 35.88 -23.40 18.12
N THR A 263 35.78 -24.11 19.24
CA THR A 263 36.11 -25.54 19.39
C THR A 263 35.03 -26.28 20.16
N GLU A 264 35.06 -27.61 20.10
CA GLU A 264 34.11 -28.49 20.80
C GLU A 264 34.18 -28.33 22.32
N ASN A 265 35.38 -28.34 22.91
CA ASN A 265 35.54 -28.09 24.35
C ASN A 265 34.95 -26.74 24.80
N GLN A 266 35.10 -25.69 23.98
CA GLN A 266 34.51 -24.39 24.28
C GLN A 266 32.98 -24.39 24.14
N PHE A 267 32.46 -25.27 23.29
CA PHE A 267 31.02 -25.49 23.15
C PHE A 267 30.47 -26.24 24.35
N ASP A 268 31.16 -27.25 24.86
CA ASP A 268 30.77 -27.96 26.09
C ASP A 268 30.72 -26.98 27.28
N ASP A 269 31.77 -26.17 27.46
CA ASP A 269 31.80 -25.09 28.46
C ASP A 269 30.65 -24.09 28.28
N TRP A 270 30.22 -23.85 27.04
CA TRP A 270 29.11 -22.97 26.73
C TRP A 270 27.78 -23.63 27.09
N VAL A 271 27.60 -24.90 26.77
CA VAL A 271 26.40 -25.69 27.10
C VAL A 271 26.20 -25.73 28.61
N ASP A 272 27.26 -26.02 29.38
CA ASP A 272 27.21 -26.09 30.85
C ASP A 272 26.75 -24.76 31.48
N LYS A 273 27.11 -23.63 30.86
CA LYS A 273 26.73 -22.28 31.33
C LYS A 273 25.36 -21.83 30.83
N ASN A 274 24.83 -22.49 29.80
CA ASN A 274 23.65 -22.04 29.06
C ASN A 274 22.59 -23.14 28.91
N GLU A 275 22.55 -24.11 29.82
CA GLU A 275 21.58 -25.21 29.82
C GLU A 275 20.12 -24.69 29.78
N GLN A 276 19.87 -23.53 30.39
CA GLN A 276 18.59 -22.83 30.36
C GLN A 276 18.13 -22.38 28.97
N LEU A 277 19.03 -22.32 27.98
CA LEU A 277 18.71 -21.96 26.59
C LEU A 277 18.25 -23.17 25.77
N ARG A 278 18.15 -24.35 26.39
CA ARG A 278 17.67 -25.57 25.75
C ARG A 278 16.13 -25.58 25.70
N GLU A 279 15.61 -25.73 24.50
CA GLU A 279 14.19 -25.87 24.20
C GLU A 279 13.68 -27.28 24.53
N ALA A 280 12.36 -27.43 24.63
CA ALA A 280 11.72 -28.70 25.00
C ALA A 280 11.98 -29.86 24.00
N ASP A 281 12.39 -29.53 22.77
CA ASP A 281 12.77 -30.49 21.74
C ASP A 281 14.25 -30.88 21.77
N GLY A 282 15.00 -30.34 22.74
CA GLY A 282 16.40 -30.65 22.97
C GLY A 282 17.39 -29.74 22.23
N ARG A 283 16.92 -28.82 21.38
CA ARG A 283 17.76 -27.85 20.67
C ARG A 283 18.10 -26.64 21.56
N TYR A 284 19.26 -26.04 21.36
CA TYR A 284 19.62 -24.76 21.95
C TYR A 284 19.14 -23.60 21.08
N LYS A 285 18.68 -22.54 21.73
CA LYS A 285 18.25 -21.29 21.10
C LYS A 285 19.19 -20.15 21.45
N ALA A 286 19.74 -19.49 20.43
CA ALA A 286 20.54 -18.29 20.60
C ALA A 286 19.89 -17.08 19.91
N ASN A 287 19.47 -16.11 20.72
CA ASN A 287 18.85 -14.88 20.22
C ASN A 287 19.91 -13.89 19.75
N PHE A 288 19.58 -13.14 18.71
CA PHE A 288 20.36 -11.97 18.30
C PHE A 288 19.42 -10.81 17.97
N PHE A 289 19.94 -9.60 18.10
CA PHE A 289 19.15 -8.38 17.90
C PHE A 289 19.94 -7.37 17.08
N PHE A 290 19.28 -6.75 16.12
CA PHE A 290 19.73 -5.53 15.45
C PHE A 290 18.98 -4.35 16.03
N THR A 291 19.72 -3.30 16.36
CA THR A 291 19.19 -2.03 16.85
C THR A 291 19.64 -0.93 15.91
N VAL A 292 18.67 -0.23 15.35
CA VAL A 292 18.87 0.92 14.48
C VAL A 292 18.38 2.16 15.21
N ILE A 293 19.22 3.19 15.23
CA ILE A 293 18.91 4.49 15.82
C ILE A 293 19.09 5.53 14.72
N ASP A 294 18.03 6.29 14.44
CA ASP A 294 18.14 7.50 13.63
C ASP A 294 18.81 8.60 14.47
N GLU A 295 19.96 9.09 14.03
CA GLU A 295 20.73 10.07 14.80
C GLU A 295 20.08 11.45 14.87
N ARG A 296 19.17 11.79 13.93
CA ARG A 296 18.46 13.08 13.90
C ARG A 296 17.22 13.07 14.76
N THR A 297 16.34 12.10 14.54
CA THR A 297 15.05 12.01 15.25
C THR A 297 15.17 11.31 16.60
N LYS A 298 16.25 10.55 16.82
CA LYS A 298 16.46 9.66 17.98
C LYS A 298 15.48 8.48 18.03
N ASP A 299 14.75 8.24 16.94
CA ASP A 299 13.91 7.06 16.82
C ASP A 299 14.76 5.80 16.88
N ARG A 300 14.32 4.83 17.68
CA ARG A 300 15.01 3.57 17.93
C ARG A 300 14.11 2.41 17.58
N VAL A 301 14.62 1.52 16.76
CA VAL A 301 13.97 0.27 16.39
C VAL A 301 14.91 -0.89 16.71
N GLN A 302 14.39 -1.89 17.40
CA GLN A 302 15.12 -3.12 17.71
C GLN A 302 14.31 -4.31 17.23
N VAL A 303 14.92 -5.14 16.38
CA VAL A 303 14.33 -6.36 15.84
C VAL A 303 15.34 -7.48 16.00
N GLY A 304 14.88 -8.67 16.36
CA GLY A 304 15.75 -9.82 16.56
C GLY A 304 15.13 -11.10 16.04
N ASP A 305 16.00 -12.08 15.83
CA ASP A 305 15.61 -13.45 15.46
C ASP A 305 16.53 -14.42 16.22
N SER A 306 16.36 -15.71 15.98
CA SER A 306 16.98 -16.77 16.78
C SER A 306 17.63 -17.84 15.90
N PHE A 307 18.83 -18.26 16.31
CA PHE A 307 19.45 -19.48 15.83
C PHE A 307 19.01 -20.67 16.66
N PHE A 308 18.84 -21.82 16.00
CA PHE A 308 18.59 -23.11 16.65
C PHE A 308 19.70 -24.09 16.26
N PHE A 309 20.26 -24.80 17.24
CA PHE A 309 21.32 -25.80 17.03
C PHE A 309 21.29 -26.90 18.09
N THR A 310 21.97 -28.03 17.84
CA THR A 310 22.04 -29.17 18.78
C THR A 310 23.45 -29.35 19.33
N GLU A 311 24.37 -29.85 18.51
CA GLU A 311 25.73 -30.23 18.89
C GLU A 311 26.77 -29.42 18.13
N PHE A 312 28.04 -29.51 18.55
CA PHE A 312 29.12 -28.75 17.93
C PHE A 312 29.37 -29.17 16.47
N SER A 313 29.51 -30.47 16.23
CA SER A 313 29.69 -31.10 14.92
C SER A 313 29.11 -32.51 14.92
N LYS A 314 28.93 -33.09 13.73
CA LYS A 314 28.56 -34.49 13.54
C LYS A 314 29.62 -35.45 14.07
#